data_AF-A0A1Q7VCR1-F1
#
_entry.id   AF-A0A1Q7VCR1-F1
#
_cell.length_a   1.000
_cell.length_b   1.000
_cell.length_c   1.000
_cell.angle_alpha   90.00
_cell.angle_beta   90.00
_cell.angle_gamma   90.00
#
_symmetry.space_group_name_H-M   'P 1'
#
loop_
_entity.id
_entity.type
_entity.pdbx_description
1 polymer ?
#
loop_
_entity_poly.entity_id
_entity_poly.type
_entity_poly.pdbx_seq_one_letter_code
_entity_poly.pdbx_strand_id
1 'polypeptide(L)'
;WNYPRYGPPFKKAGRYFFFKNDGLQNQSVLYRQASRAAEPEVLLDPNTFSQDGTVALATLALSEDGRQLAYGTAASGSDWVEFRVRDVESGRDRPDHVKWVKFSDASWTHDGAGFLYSRYPEPAGENPLLAENRFQKLYYHRLGTDQSQDVLVYERPDHPDWGVAAEVTHDGRYAILTVWLGTDRRNRVYYLDLRDARRPRLTGDVVRLLDDFDASYGFIGNDGPVFYFVTDLDAPRKRVVAIDTRHPERARWREVIPQGEDVIELVSIIHHSFVASYLHDAHSRVRLFRLDGRFVKDVELPTLGSITQITGERKDDEMFFGFTSFLYPTTIFRYDFATGDTSVFKAPSIDFDPTKYETRQVFYTSKDGTRVPMFITHRKGLQLDGSNPTYLRGYGGFNVSETPAFAVSVVVWLEMGGVYAVPNLRGGGEYGEEWHQAGMHEKKQNVFDDFIAAAEYLIGQRYTSPAKLAIAGGSNGGLLVGAVMTQRPELFGAALPAVGVMDMLRFHRFTIG
;
A
#
# COMPACT_ATOMS: atom_id res chain seq x y z
N TRP A 1 19.12 17.85 2.87
CA TRP A 1 19.35 16.69 2.00
C TRP A 1 18.72 16.95 0.65
N ASN A 2 19.54 17.01 -0.40
CA ASN A 2 19.09 17.21 -1.77
C ASN A 2 19.75 16.10 -2.61
N TYR A 3 19.00 15.08 -2.97
CA TYR A 3 19.51 13.95 -3.74
C TYR A 3 18.41 13.35 -4.60
N PRO A 4 18.75 12.81 -5.78
CA PRO A 4 17.75 12.24 -6.67
C PRO A 4 17.15 10.94 -6.11
N ARG A 5 15.84 10.83 -6.20
CA ARG A 5 15.04 9.67 -5.77
C ARG A 5 14.32 9.06 -6.97
N TYR A 6 14.19 7.74 -6.98
CA TYR A 6 13.58 6.97 -8.08
C TYR A 6 12.59 5.96 -7.50
N GLY A 7 11.46 5.78 -8.17
CA GLY A 7 10.54 4.65 -7.93
C GLY A 7 10.88 3.46 -8.84
N PRO A 8 10.57 2.21 -8.42
CA PRO A 8 10.73 1.04 -9.28
C PRO A 8 10.02 1.24 -10.63
N PRO A 9 10.69 0.96 -11.76
CA PRO A 9 10.04 1.12 -13.06
C PRO A 9 8.98 0.06 -13.25
N PHE A 10 7.90 0.41 -13.94
CA PHE A 10 6.89 -0.53 -14.41
C PHE A 10 6.87 -0.52 -15.94
N LYS A 11 6.52 -1.66 -16.53
CA LYS A 11 6.56 -1.87 -17.97
C LYS A 11 5.15 -1.95 -18.54
N LYS A 12 4.93 -1.29 -19.67
CA LYS A 12 3.68 -1.40 -20.44
C LYS A 12 3.97 -1.33 -21.92
N ALA A 13 3.43 -2.28 -22.69
CA ALA A 13 3.59 -2.36 -24.14
C ALA A 13 5.06 -2.16 -24.62
N GLY A 14 6.01 -2.78 -23.93
CA GLY A 14 7.44 -2.73 -24.26
C GLY A 14 8.19 -1.47 -23.83
N ARG A 15 7.52 -0.49 -23.20
CA ARG A 15 8.13 0.74 -22.66
C ARG A 15 8.19 0.71 -21.14
N TYR A 16 9.13 1.45 -20.57
CA TYR A 16 9.31 1.61 -19.13
C TYR A 16 8.79 2.96 -18.68
N PHE A 17 8.18 2.98 -17.51
CA PHE A 17 7.66 4.17 -16.86
C PHE A 17 8.13 4.17 -15.41
N PHE A 18 8.51 5.33 -14.88
CA PHE A 18 8.98 5.43 -13.50
C PHE A 18 8.85 6.86 -12.98
N PHE A 19 8.75 6.98 -11.66
CA PHE A 19 8.80 8.27 -10.99
C PHE A 19 10.23 8.63 -10.62
N LYS A 20 10.56 9.91 -10.77
CA LYS A 20 11.83 10.49 -10.33
C LYS A 20 11.59 11.84 -9.68
N ASN A 21 12.34 12.13 -8.63
CA ASN A 21 12.45 13.44 -8.01
C ASN A 21 13.94 13.82 -8.01
N ASP A 22 14.30 14.98 -8.56
CA ASP A 22 15.71 15.40 -8.66
C ASP A 22 16.32 15.81 -7.30
N GLY A 23 15.47 16.05 -6.31
CA GLY A 23 15.81 16.11 -4.89
C GLY A 23 14.89 17.01 -4.08
N LEU A 24 14.57 18.20 -4.58
CA LEU A 24 13.74 19.19 -3.87
C LEU A 24 12.43 19.54 -4.58
N GLN A 25 12.10 18.86 -5.69
CA GLN A 25 10.78 18.97 -6.30
C GLN A 25 9.69 18.62 -5.28
N ASN A 26 8.61 19.40 -5.27
CA ASN A 26 7.46 19.19 -4.39
C ASN A 26 6.79 17.84 -4.66
N GLN A 27 6.69 17.46 -5.94
CA GLN A 27 6.09 16.22 -6.41
C GLN A 27 7.06 15.46 -7.32
N SER A 28 7.02 14.13 -7.29
CA SER A 28 7.80 13.30 -8.22
C SER A 28 7.24 13.40 -9.64
N VAL A 29 8.13 13.44 -10.63
CA VAL A 29 7.81 13.53 -12.06
C VAL A 29 7.77 12.14 -12.67
N LEU A 30 6.76 11.88 -13.51
CA LEU A 30 6.65 10.63 -14.27
C LEU A 30 7.46 10.72 -15.56
N TYR A 31 8.34 9.75 -15.75
CA TYR A 31 9.14 9.58 -16.96
C TYR A 31 8.70 8.35 -17.75
N ARG A 32 8.98 8.36 -19.05
CA ARG A 32 8.90 7.22 -19.97
C ARG A 32 10.27 6.93 -20.59
N GLN A 33 10.53 5.68 -20.93
CA GLN A 33 11.73 5.21 -21.60
C GLN A 33 11.42 4.08 -22.59
N ALA A 34 12.01 4.12 -23.78
CA ALA A 34 11.85 3.08 -24.81
C ALA A 34 12.53 1.75 -24.43
N SER A 35 13.60 1.82 -23.63
CA SER A 35 14.30 0.66 -23.06
C SER A 35 15.01 1.08 -21.77
N ARG A 36 15.51 0.12 -20.99
CA ARG A 36 16.25 0.38 -19.74
C ARG A 36 17.49 1.27 -19.92
N ALA A 37 18.06 1.29 -21.13
CA ALA A 37 19.25 2.07 -21.47
C ALA A 37 18.94 3.34 -22.29
N ALA A 38 17.68 3.54 -22.67
CA ALA A 38 17.27 4.74 -23.39
C ALA A 38 17.25 5.96 -22.46
N GLU A 39 17.50 7.14 -23.01
CA GLU A 39 17.33 8.38 -22.24
C GLU A 39 15.87 8.56 -21.80
N PRO A 40 15.62 8.95 -20.54
CA PRO A 40 14.27 9.17 -20.04
C PRO A 40 13.67 10.49 -20.49
N GLU A 41 12.40 10.46 -20.86
CA GLU A 41 11.62 11.62 -21.27
C GLU A 41 10.51 11.89 -20.26
N VAL A 42 10.27 13.16 -19.93
CA VAL A 42 9.15 13.54 -19.06
C VAL A 42 7.84 13.25 -19.77
N LEU A 43 6.96 12.50 -19.10
CA LEU A 43 5.59 12.25 -19.58
C LEU A 43 4.56 13.09 -18.84
N LEU A 44 4.70 13.24 -17.53
CA LEU A 44 3.79 14.01 -16.68
C LEU A 44 4.55 14.64 -15.52
N ASP A 45 4.49 15.95 -15.39
CA ASP A 45 5.10 16.71 -14.30
C ASP A 45 4.01 17.30 -13.40
N PRO A 46 3.74 16.71 -12.22
CA PRO A 46 2.73 17.25 -11.31
C PRO A 46 3.09 18.63 -10.75
N ASN A 47 4.36 19.04 -10.78
CA ASN A 47 4.77 20.36 -10.29
C ASN A 47 4.23 21.50 -11.18
N THR A 48 3.73 21.19 -12.39
CA THR A 48 3.08 22.18 -13.26
C THR A 48 1.56 22.28 -13.06
N PHE A 49 0.96 21.48 -12.17
CA PHE A 49 -0.49 21.47 -11.97
C PHE A 49 -1.00 22.67 -11.16
N SER A 50 -0.18 23.22 -10.26
CA SER A 50 -0.48 24.46 -9.54
C SER A 50 0.80 25.23 -9.24
N GLN A 51 0.68 26.55 -9.02
CA GLN A 51 1.84 27.41 -8.73
C GLN A 51 2.49 27.10 -7.37
N ASP A 52 1.72 26.57 -6.42
CA ASP A 52 2.12 26.27 -5.05
C ASP A 52 2.39 24.78 -4.79
N GLY A 53 2.23 23.92 -5.81
CA GLY A 53 2.44 22.47 -5.70
C GLY A 53 1.38 21.71 -4.88
N THR A 54 0.23 22.32 -4.61
CA THR A 54 -0.87 21.72 -3.81
C THR A 54 -1.80 20.80 -4.61
N VAL A 55 -1.64 20.71 -5.93
CA VAL A 55 -2.35 19.72 -6.76
C VAL A 55 -1.44 18.51 -6.99
N ALA A 56 -1.81 17.39 -6.39
CA ALA A 56 -1.05 16.14 -6.43
C ALA A 56 -1.60 15.18 -7.48
N LEU A 57 -0.72 14.32 -8.01
CA LEU A 57 -1.11 13.14 -8.78
C LEU A 57 -1.64 12.07 -7.82
N ALA A 58 -2.87 11.61 -8.03
CA ALA A 58 -3.56 10.66 -7.16
C ALA A 58 -3.65 9.25 -7.77
N THR A 59 -3.94 9.16 -9.07
CA THR A 59 -4.14 7.89 -9.79
C THR A 59 -3.38 7.92 -11.11
N LEU A 60 -2.93 6.74 -11.55
CA LEU A 60 -2.29 6.55 -12.83
C LEU A 60 -2.65 5.18 -13.43
N ALA A 61 -3.11 5.15 -14.68
CA ALA A 61 -3.38 3.91 -15.41
C ALA A 61 -3.06 4.05 -16.91
N LEU A 62 -2.25 3.14 -17.43
CA LEU A 62 -1.94 3.04 -18.86
C LEU A 62 -2.88 2.06 -19.55
N SER A 63 -3.30 2.38 -20.78
CA SER A 63 -3.99 1.44 -21.66
C SER A 63 -3.11 0.21 -21.97
N GLU A 64 -3.71 -0.91 -22.38
CA GLU A 64 -2.97 -2.16 -22.63
C GLU A 64 -1.90 -2.00 -23.73
N ASP A 65 -2.17 -1.17 -24.74
CA ASP A 65 -1.23 -0.80 -25.79
C ASP A 65 -0.24 0.32 -25.40
N GLY A 66 -0.35 0.84 -24.16
CA GLY A 66 0.47 1.91 -23.60
C GLY A 66 0.33 3.25 -24.32
N ARG A 67 -0.69 3.45 -25.17
CA ARG A 67 -0.85 4.69 -25.95
C ARG A 67 -1.57 5.79 -25.18
N GLN A 68 -2.40 5.43 -24.20
CA GLN A 68 -3.18 6.36 -23.40
C GLN A 68 -2.80 6.23 -21.93
N LEU A 69 -2.76 7.37 -21.26
CA LEU A 69 -2.53 7.51 -19.83
C LEU A 69 -3.75 8.19 -19.22
N ALA A 70 -4.55 7.46 -18.45
CA ALA A 70 -5.50 8.08 -17.55
C ALA A 70 -4.75 8.47 -16.28
N TYR A 71 -4.86 9.73 -15.86
CA TYR A 71 -4.26 10.22 -14.63
C TYR A 71 -5.25 11.06 -13.84
N GLY A 72 -5.22 10.92 -12.51
CA GLY A 72 -6.09 11.62 -11.60
C GLY A 72 -5.37 12.70 -10.81
N THR A 73 -5.98 13.88 -10.65
CA THR A 73 -5.43 14.96 -9.82
C THR A 73 -6.33 15.26 -8.62
N ALA A 74 -5.70 15.43 -7.46
CA ALA A 74 -6.35 15.83 -6.21
C ALA A 74 -5.80 17.18 -5.75
N ALA A 75 -6.69 18.15 -5.50
CA ALA A 75 -6.31 19.49 -5.06
C ALA A 75 -6.37 19.61 -3.53
N SER A 76 -5.36 20.23 -2.94
CA SER A 76 -5.35 20.65 -1.52
C SER A 76 -5.62 19.52 -0.52
N GLY A 77 -5.21 18.29 -0.85
CA GLY A 77 -5.40 17.11 0.01
C GLY A 77 -6.84 16.58 0.05
N SER A 78 -7.71 17.02 -0.86
CA SER A 78 -9.04 16.45 -1.03
C SER A 78 -8.97 15.01 -1.54
N ASP A 79 -9.86 14.13 -1.05
CA ASP A 79 -10.05 12.79 -1.62
C ASP A 79 -10.78 12.82 -2.98
N TRP A 80 -11.36 13.96 -3.36
CA TRP A 80 -11.97 14.10 -4.69
C TRP A 80 -10.88 14.21 -5.74
N VAL A 81 -11.04 13.40 -6.77
CA VAL A 81 -10.11 13.27 -7.89
C VAL A 81 -10.84 13.62 -9.19
N GLU A 82 -10.14 14.34 -10.06
CA GLU A 82 -10.56 14.52 -11.45
C GLU A 82 -9.62 13.74 -12.35
N PHE A 83 -10.16 12.90 -13.23
CA PHE A 83 -9.36 12.18 -14.21
C PHE A 83 -9.27 12.95 -15.53
N ARG A 84 -8.08 12.88 -16.12
CA ARG A 84 -7.76 13.36 -17.48
C ARG A 84 -7.08 12.23 -18.25
N VAL A 85 -7.13 12.31 -19.57
CA VAL A 85 -6.45 11.35 -20.44
C VAL A 85 -5.36 12.06 -21.23
N ARG A 86 -4.15 11.50 -21.22
CA ARG A 86 -2.99 11.97 -21.97
C ARG A 86 -2.61 10.97 -23.04
N ASP A 87 -2.40 11.46 -24.25
CA ASP A 87 -1.76 10.68 -25.30
C ASP A 87 -0.28 10.50 -24.95
N VAL A 88 0.14 9.25 -24.78
CA VAL A 88 1.48 8.94 -24.27
C VAL A 88 2.52 9.41 -25.26
N GLU A 89 2.30 9.24 -26.57
CA GLU A 89 3.28 9.54 -27.62
C GLU A 89 3.60 11.03 -27.70
N SER A 90 2.57 11.86 -27.85
CA SER A 90 2.68 13.32 -28.00
C SER A 90 2.85 14.06 -26.67
N GLY A 91 2.54 13.42 -25.54
CA GLY A 91 2.56 14.04 -24.22
C GLY A 91 1.45 15.07 -23.99
N ARG A 92 0.41 15.09 -24.84
CA ARG A 92 -0.69 16.08 -24.79
C ARG A 92 -1.94 15.47 -24.18
N ASP A 93 -2.65 16.28 -23.39
CA ASP A 93 -3.95 15.91 -22.85
C ASP A 93 -5.01 15.92 -23.95
N ARG A 94 -5.91 14.95 -23.86
CA ARG A 94 -7.13 14.85 -24.66
C ARG A 94 -8.24 15.68 -24.00
N PRO A 95 -9.35 15.93 -24.71
CA PRO A 95 -10.51 16.62 -24.14
C PRO A 95 -11.22 15.84 -23.02
N ASP A 96 -10.90 14.56 -22.85
CA ASP A 96 -11.49 13.66 -21.86
C ASP A 96 -11.27 14.18 -20.42
N HIS A 97 -12.35 14.48 -19.71
CA HIS A 97 -12.34 14.99 -18.33
C HIS A 97 -13.47 14.35 -17.53
N VAL A 98 -13.11 13.60 -16.48
CA VAL A 98 -14.05 12.85 -15.64
C VAL A 98 -13.99 13.41 -14.22
N LYS A 99 -15.13 13.86 -13.71
CA LYS A 99 -15.28 14.47 -12.39
C LYS A 99 -15.96 13.56 -11.39
N TRP A 100 -15.93 13.97 -10.12
CA TRP A 100 -16.61 13.33 -8.99
C TRP A 100 -16.10 11.91 -8.70
N VAL A 101 -14.84 11.64 -9.06
CA VAL A 101 -14.17 10.40 -8.73
C VAL A 101 -13.68 10.50 -7.29
N LYS A 102 -13.90 9.45 -6.52
CA LYS A 102 -13.36 9.28 -5.17
C LYS A 102 -13.33 7.79 -4.86
N PHE A 103 -12.25 7.32 -4.26
CA PHE A 103 -12.02 5.89 -3.96
C PHE A 103 -12.17 4.98 -5.20
N SER A 104 -11.51 5.37 -6.30
CA SER A 104 -11.46 4.59 -7.54
C SER A 104 -10.19 4.87 -8.29
N ASP A 105 -9.71 3.87 -9.02
CA ASP A 105 -8.74 4.03 -10.10
C ASP A 105 -9.44 3.98 -11.48
N ALA A 106 -8.66 4.12 -12.55
CA ALA A 106 -9.10 3.86 -13.92
C ALA A 106 -8.62 2.47 -14.36
N SER A 107 -9.54 1.62 -14.82
CA SER A 107 -9.20 0.29 -15.35
C SER A 107 -9.56 0.15 -16.83
N TRP A 108 -8.54 0.13 -17.68
CA TRP A 108 -8.69 0.12 -19.13
C TRP A 108 -9.22 -1.20 -19.66
N THR A 109 -10.15 -1.14 -20.61
CA THR A 109 -10.44 -2.29 -21.45
C THR A 109 -9.33 -2.51 -22.47
N HIS A 110 -9.15 -3.77 -22.87
CA HIS A 110 -8.04 -4.19 -23.73
C HIS A 110 -8.16 -3.72 -25.20
N ASP A 111 -9.32 -3.21 -25.59
CA ASP A 111 -9.53 -2.53 -26.87
C ASP A 111 -8.99 -1.08 -26.88
N GLY A 112 -8.63 -0.55 -25.71
CA GLY A 112 -8.13 0.83 -25.55
C GLY A 112 -9.20 1.90 -25.78
N ALA A 113 -10.48 1.53 -25.86
CA ALA A 113 -11.56 2.47 -26.17
C ALA A 113 -11.98 3.33 -24.97
N GLY A 114 -11.59 2.97 -23.76
CA GLY A 114 -12.02 3.61 -22.53
C GLY A 114 -11.64 2.82 -21.27
N PHE A 115 -12.16 3.27 -20.13
CA PHE A 115 -11.85 2.69 -18.83
C PHE A 115 -13.06 2.67 -17.89
N LEU A 116 -13.09 1.66 -17.02
CA LEU A 116 -13.99 1.58 -15.88
C LEU A 116 -13.49 2.48 -14.77
N TYR A 117 -14.41 3.14 -14.08
CA TYR A 117 -14.13 3.96 -12.90
C TYR A 117 -15.40 4.11 -12.05
N SER A 118 -15.23 4.36 -10.76
CA SER A 118 -16.33 4.63 -9.84
C SER A 118 -16.39 6.11 -9.48
N ARG A 119 -17.61 6.63 -9.35
CA ARG A 119 -17.87 8.00 -8.92
C ARG A 119 -19.06 8.07 -7.98
N TYR A 120 -19.10 9.14 -7.20
CA TYR A 120 -20.29 9.51 -6.43
C TYR A 120 -21.20 10.42 -7.26
N PRO A 121 -22.49 10.52 -6.91
CA PRO A 121 -23.34 11.57 -7.43
C PRO A 121 -22.71 12.95 -7.21
N GLU A 122 -22.93 13.85 -8.16
CA GLU A 122 -22.56 15.25 -7.99
C GLU A 122 -23.26 15.83 -6.73
N PRO A 123 -22.52 16.39 -5.76
CA PRO A 123 -23.11 16.90 -4.52
C PRO A 123 -24.11 18.02 -4.78
N ALA A 124 -25.25 17.98 -4.10
CA ALA A 124 -26.19 19.09 -4.07
C ALA A 124 -25.79 20.09 -2.96
N GLY A 125 -25.54 21.36 -3.31
CA GLY A 125 -25.25 22.44 -2.34
C GLY A 125 -23.94 23.18 -2.57
N GLU A 126 -23.66 24.20 -1.74
CA GLU A 126 -22.54 25.13 -1.95
C GLU A 126 -21.16 24.55 -1.57
N ASN A 127 -21.08 23.49 -0.75
CA ASN A 127 -19.80 22.90 -0.31
C ASN A 127 -19.73 21.37 -0.49
N PRO A 128 -19.20 20.89 -1.63
CA PRO A 128 -18.98 19.47 -1.93
C PRO A 128 -18.12 18.71 -0.92
N LEU A 129 -17.28 19.40 -0.13
CA LEU A 129 -16.37 18.78 0.82
C LEU A 129 -17.06 18.30 2.11
N LEU A 130 -18.28 18.76 2.37
CA LEU A 130 -19.07 18.41 3.56
C LEU A 130 -20.21 17.43 3.26
N ALA A 131 -20.42 17.08 1.99
CA ALA A 131 -21.50 16.18 1.58
C ALA A 131 -21.20 14.73 2.00
N GLU A 132 -22.23 14.00 2.42
CA GLU A 132 -22.12 12.56 2.67
C GLU A 132 -21.88 11.80 1.35
N ASN A 133 -20.85 10.95 1.34
CA ASN A 133 -20.50 10.13 0.18
C ASN A 133 -21.34 8.85 0.16
N ARG A 134 -22.50 8.90 -0.48
CA ARG A 134 -23.42 7.76 -0.63
C ARG A 134 -23.72 7.48 -2.09
N PHE A 135 -24.15 6.25 -2.36
CA PHE A 135 -24.55 5.76 -3.68
C PHE A 135 -23.42 5.81 -4.71
N GLN A 136 -22.23 5.32 -4.35
CA GLN A 136 -21.15 5.17 -5.33
C GLN A 136 -21.59 4.25 -6.47
N LYS A 137 -21.23 4.60 -7.71
CA LYS A 137 -21.61 3.84 -8.90
C LYS A 137 -20.38 3.58 -9.76
N LEU A 138 -20.36 2.42 -10.40
CA LEU A 138 -19.37 2.06 -11.39
C LEU A 138 -19.84 2.47 -12.78
N TYR A 139 -19.01 3.24 -13.48
CA TYR A 139 -19.23 3.72 -14.83
C TYR A 139 -18.11 3.25 -15.77
N TYR A 140 -18.38 3.32 -17.07
CA TYR A 140 -17.38 3.23 -18.12
C TYR A 140 -17.33 4.53 -18.90
N HIS A 141 -16.15 5.13 -18.96
CA HIS A 141 -15.87 6.30 -19.79
C HIS A 141 -15.31 5.87 -21.14
N ARG A 142 -15.95 6.30 -22.23
CA ARG A 142 -15.46 6.07 -23.59
C ARG A 142 -14.65 7.29 -24.05
N LEU A 143 -13.48 7.06 -24.62
CA LEU A 143 -12.64 8.15 -25.10
C LEU A 143 -13.34 8.96 -26.20
N GLY A 144 -13.26 10.28 -26.08
CA GLY A 144 -13.83 11.26 -26.98
C GLY A 144 -15.32 11.54 -26.75
N THR A 145 -15.95 10.97 -25.71
CA THR A 145 -17.33 11.28 -25.35
C THR A 145 -17.40 12.16 -24.10
N ASP A 146 -18.50 12.91 -23.96
CA ASP A 146 -18.73 13.68 -22.73
C ASP A 146 -19.05 12.75 -21.56
N GLN A 147 -18.65 13.11 -20.33
CA GLN A 147 -18.87 12.29 -19.12
C GLN A 147 -20.37 11.98 -18.89
N SER A 148 -21.28 12.85 -19.34
CA SER A 148 -22.73 12.61 -19.25
C SER A 148 -23.21 11.40 -20.07
N GLN A 149 -22.39 10.93 -21.02
CA GLN A 149 -22.67 9.78 -21.88
C GLN A 149 -22.05 8.47 -21.33
N ASP A 150 -21.37 8.52 -20.20
CA ASP A 150 -20.73 7.36 -19.60
C ASP A 150 -21.76 6.28 -19.26
N VAL A 151 -21.39 5.03 -19.55
CA VAL A 151 -22.28 3.88 -19.36
C VAL A 151 -22.28 3.51 -17.89
N LEU A 152 -23.45 3.50 -17.25
CA LEU A 152 -23.62 2.92 -15.92
C LEU A 152 -23.46 1.40 -16.00
N VAL A 153 -22.42 0.88 -15.33
CA VAL A 153 -22.08 -0.55 -15.34
C VAL A 153 -22.69 -1.26 -14.14
N TYR A 154 -22.63 -0.65 -12.95
CA TYR A 154 -23.14 -1.25 -11.73
C TYR A 154 -23.48 -0.20 -10.67
N GLU A 155 -24.56 -0.43 -9.92
CA GLU A 155 -24.96 0.36 -8.75
C GLU A 155 -25.69 -0.51 -7.72
N ARG A 156 -25.71 -0.06 -6.46
CA ARG A 156 -26.47 -0.68 -5.36
C ARG A 156 -27.30 0.37 -4.61
N PRO A 157 -28.44 0.81 -5.16
CA PRO A 157 -29.31 1.76 -4.49
C PRO A 157 -29.89 1.22 -3.17
N ASP A 158 -29.94 -0.11 -3.01
CA ASP A 158 -30.31 -0.81 -1.78
C ASP A 158 -29.24 -0.75 -0.67
N HIS A 159 -27.98 -0.44 -1.03
CA HIS A 159 -26.88 -0.25 -0.08
C HIS A 159 -26.11 1.04 -0.37
N PRO A 160 -26.63 2.21 0.05
CA PRO A 160 -26.02 3.52 -0.22
C PRO A 160 -24.59 3.68 0.28
N ASP A 161 -24.23 2.96 1.34
CA ASP A 161 -22.96 3.14 2.05
C ASP A 161 -21.85 2.20 1.53
N TRP A 162 -22.15 1.39 0.51
CA TRP A 162 -21.17 0.49 -0.09
C TRP A 162 -20.33 1.22 -1.14
N GLY A 163 -19.03 0.98 -1.10
CA GLY A 163 -18.13 1.35 -2.17
C GLY A 163 -17.96 0.21 -3.18
N VAL A 164 -17.62 0.56 -4.41
CA VAL A 164 -17.29 -0.37 -5.49
C VAL A 164 -16.12 0.18 -6.31
N ALA A 165 -15.19 -0.68 -6.70
CA ALA A 165 -14.13 -0.39 -7.66
C ALA A 165 -14.00 -1.59 -8.59
N ALA A 166 -13.46 -1.36 -9.79
CA ALA A 166 -13.29 -2.43 -10.78
C ALA A 166 -11.88 -2.48 -11.34
N GLU A 167 -11.43 -3.71 -11.60
CA GLU A 167 -10.22 -3.98 -12.40
C GLU A 167 -10.53 -4.97 -13.52
N VAL A 168 -9.99 -4.71 -14.72
CA VAL A 168 -10.08 -5.62 -15.87
C VAL A 168 -9.00 -6.68 -15.75
N THR A 169 -9.38 -7.94 -15.95
CA THR A 169 -8.46 -9.08 -15.86
C THR A 169 -7.38 -9.05 -16.93
N HIS A 170 -6.25 -9.72 -16.67
CA HIS A 170 -5.12 -9.77 -17.60
C HIS A 170 -5.47 -10.32 -18.99
N ASP A 171 -6.48 -11.17 -19.12
CA ASP A 171 -6.97 -11.68 -20.41
C ASP A 171 -8.03 -10.76 -21.06
N GLY A 172 -8.40 -9.66 -20.40
CA GLY A 172 -9.39 -8.68 -20.84
C GLY A 172 -10.84 -9.19 -20.81
N ARG A 173 -11.09 -10.38 -20.26
CA ARG A 173 -12.38 -11.05 -20.35
C ARG A 173 -13.35 -10.69 -19.23
N TYR A 174 -12.85 -10.35 -18.05
CA TYR A 174 -13.69 -10.03 -16.91
C TYR A 174 -13.36 -8.65 -16.37
N ALA A 175 -14.37 -7.97 -15.84
CA ALA A 175 -14.17 -6.90 -14.86
C ALA A 175 -14.45 -7.47 -13.48
N ILE A 176 -13.45 -7.48 -12.60
CA ILE A 176 -13.57 -7.87 -11.20
C ILE A 176 -14.01 -6.65 -10.42
N LEU A 177 -15.10 -6.76 -9.67
CA LEU A 177 -15.67 -5.69 -8.87
C LEU A 177 -15.41 -5.99 -7.40
N THR A 178 -14.60 -5.17 -6.75
CA THR A 178 -14.40 -5.22 -5.30
C THR A 178 -15.38 -4.29 -4.63
N VAL A 179 -16.15 -4.80 -3.67
CA VAL A 179 -17.18 -4.05 -2.94
C VAL A 179 -16.86 -4.05 -1.45
N TRP A 180 -16.90 -2.88 -0.81
CA TRP A 180 -16.51 -2.69 0.58
C TRP A 180 -17.52 -1.83 1.36
N LEU A 181 -17.43 -1.85 2.68
CA LEU A 181 -18.21 -1.02 3.59
C LEU A 181 -17.28 -0.28 4.54
N GLY A 182 -17.26 1.04 4.45
CA GLY A 182 -16.39 1.89 5.30
C GLY A 182 -14.92 1.49 5.17
N THR A 183 -14.26 1.27 6.31
CA THR A 183 -12.85 0.85 6.40
C THR A 183 -12.69 -0.63 6.79
N ASP A 184 -13.79 -1.40 6.81
CA ASP A 184 -13.72 -2.83 7.06
C ASP A 184 -12.90 -3.50 5.95
N ARG A 185 -11.97 -4.37 6.35
CA ARG A 185 -11.09 -5.08 5.42
C ARG A 185 -11.81 -6.23 4.71
N ARG A 186 -12.91 -6.71 5.30
CA ARG A 186 -13.76 -7.71 4.68
C ARG A 186 -14.48 -7.08 3.50
N ASN A 187 -14.43 -7.77 2.38
CA ASN A 187 -14.97 -7.28 1.14
C ASN A 187 -15.81 -8.36 0.46
N ARG A 188 -16.53 -7.92 -0.56
CA ARG A 188 -17.20 -8.78 -1.52
C ARG A 188 -16.48 -8.67 -2.85
N VAL A 189 -16.57 -9.73 -3.64
CA VAL A 189 -16.01 -9.79 -4.99
C VAL A 189 -17.09 -10.25 -5.94
N TYR A 190 -17.41 -9.39 -6.90
CA TYR A 190 -18.30 -9.70 -8.02
C TYR A 190 -17.51 -9.69 -9.32
N TYR A 191 -18.12 -10.12 -10.41
CA TYR A 191 -17.52 -9.93 -11.73
C TYR A 191 -18.57 -9.73 -12.83
N LEU A 192 -18.16 -9.04 -13.89
CA LEU A 192 -18.88 -8.92 -15.16
C LEU A 192 -18.07 -9.63 -16.24
N ASP A 193 -18.70 -10.54 -16.99
CA ASP A 193 -18.09 -11.15 -18.19
C ASP A 193 -18.18 -10.16 -19.37
N LEU A 194 -17.06 -9.53 -19.68
CA LEU A 194 -16.89 -8.60 -20.80
C LEU A 194 -16.91 -9.33 -22.15
N ARG A 195 -16.94 -10.66 -22.17
CA ARG A 195 -16.97 -11.54 -23.35
C ARG A 195 -15.67 -11.50 -24.15
N ASP A 196 -15.47 -10.45 -24.95
CA ASP A 196 -14.35 -10.32 -25.88
C ASP A 196 -13.49 -9.13 -25.48
N ALA A 197 -12.21 -9.38 -25.21
CA ALA A 197 -11.25 -8.35 -24.81
C ALA A 197 -11.09 -7.20 -25.85
N ARG A 198 -11.37 -7.46 -27.12
CA ARG A 198 -11.33 -6.47 -28.21
C ARG A 198 -12.66 -5.77 -28.44
N ARG A 199 -13.76 -6.28 -27.88
CA ARG A 199 -15.12 -5.74 -28.00
C ARG A 199 -15.89 -6.00 -26.70
N PRO A 200 -15.48 -5.35 -25.60
CA PRO A 200 -16.01 -5.63 -24.28
C PRO A 200 -17.50 -5.30 -24.20
N ARG A 201 -18.27 -6.19 -23.59
CA ARG A 201 -19.66 -5.96 -23.24
C ARG A 201 -19.75 -5.30 -21.87
N LEU A 202 -20.07 -4.01 -21.87
CA LEU A 202 -20.07 -3.16 -20.66
C LEU A 202 -21.36 -3.25 -19.83
N THR A 203 -22.40 -3.90 -20.36
CA THR A 203 -23.69 -4.06 -19.68
C THR A 203 -24.09 -5.53 -19.62
N GLY A 204 -24.55 -5.99 -18.47
CA GLY A 204 -24.95 -7.38 -18.27
C GLY A 204 -25.12 -7.71 -16.80
N ASP A 205 -25.41 -8.97 -16.52
CA ASP A 205 -25.58 -9.45 -15.15
C ASP A 205 -24.21 -9.52 -14.45
N VAL A 206 -24.09 -8.77 -13.35
CA VAL A 206 -22.95 -8.84 -12.44
C VAL A 206 -23.14 -10.05 -11.54
N VAL A 207 -22.19 -10.98 -11.59
CA VAL A 207 -22.22 -12.22 -10.80
C VAL A 207 -21.59 -11.98 -9.44
N ARG A 208 -22.34 -12.25 -8.37
CA ARG A 208 -21.86 -12.13 -6.99
C ARG A 208 -21.07 -13.39 -6.59
N LEU A 209 -19.75 -13.39 -6.83
CA LEU A 209 -18.90 -14.57 -6.59
C LEU A 209 -18.64 -14.82 -5.10
N LEU A 210 -18.25 -13.77 -4.37
CA LEU A 210 -17.98 -13.78 -2.93
C LEU A 210 -18.85 -12.71 -2.28
N ASP A 211 -19.90 -13.11 -1.57
CA ASP A 211 -21.01 -12.22 -1.22
C ASP A 211 -21.36 -12.19 0.28
N ASP A 212 -20.43 -12.57 1.15
CA ASP A 212 -20.74 -12.79 2.58
C ASP A 212 -20.12 -11.74 3.54
N PHE A 213 -19.16 -10.91 3.08
CA PHE A 213 -18.34 -10.04 3.96
C PHE A 213 -17.73 -10.81 5.15
N ASP A 214 -17.22 -12.00 4.89
CA ASP A 214 -16.71 -12.90 5.93
C ASP A 214 -15.19 -12.89 6.04
N ALA A 215 -14.50 -12.42 4.99
CA ALA A 215 -13.06 -12.33 4.92
C ALA A 215 -12.62 -11.22 3.97
N SER A 216 -11.34 -10.90 4.00
CA SER A 216 -10.66 -10.11 2.97
C SER A 216 -10.31 -11.01 1.79
N TYR A 217 -10.53 -10.51 0.57
CA TYR A 217 -10.23 -11.17 -0.69
C TYR A 217 -9.55 -10.18 -1.64
N GLY A 218 -8.24 -10.32 -1.81
CA GLY A 218 -7.47 -9.58 -2.80
C GLY A 218 -7.33 -10.39 -4.09
N PHE A 219 -7.82 -9.87 -5.21
CA PHE A 219 -7.66 -10.52 -6.50
C PHE A 219 -6.19 -10.46 -6.95
N ILE A 220 -5.67 -11.59 -7.41
CA ILE A 220 -4.27 -11.74 -7.87
C ILE A 220 -4.22 -11.79 -9.41
N GLY A 221 -5.24 -12.39 -10.03
CA GLY A 221 -5.28 -12.64 -11.46
C GLY A 221 -6.12 -13.87 -11.80
N ASN A 222 -6.14 -14.26 -13.07
CA ASN A 222 -6.93 -15.40 -13.55
C ASN A 222 -6.22 -16.23 -14.61
N ASP A 223 -6.66 -17.49 -14.75
CA ASP A 223 -6.45 -18.34 -15.91
C ASP A 223 -7.81 -18.73 -16.50
N GLY A 224 -8.27 -17.96 -17.49
CA GLY A 224 -9.64 -18.11 -18.01
C GLY A 224 -10.67 -17.94 -16.89
N PRO A 225 -11.57 -18.90 -16.64
CA PRO A 225 -12.60 -18.82 -15.59
C PRO A 225 -12.07 -19.11 -14.17
N VAL A 226 -10.79 -19.45 -13.99
CA VAL A 226 -10.19 -19.74 -12.68
C VAL A 226 -9.56 -18.46 -12.13
N PHE A 227 -10.07 -17.95 -11.01
CA PHE A 227 -9.60 -16.74 -10.37
C PHE A 227 -8.74 -17.07 -9.15
N TYR A 228 -7.64 -16.35 -8.97
CA TYR A 228 -6.73 -16.49 -7.84
C TYR A 228 -6.94 -15.33 -6.87
N PHE A 229 -7.07 -15.66 -5.57
CA PHE A 229 -7.25 -14.68 -4.50
C PHE A 229 -6.27 -14.95 -3.37
N VAL A 230 -5.73 -13.88 -2.78
CA VAL A 230 -5.18 -13.92 -1.43
C VAL A 230 -6.31 -13.62 -0.44
N THR A 231 -6.44 -14.42 0.61
CA THR A 231 -7.54 -14.28 1.58
C THR A 231 -7.13 -14.67 2.99
N ASP A 232 -7.75 -14.03 3.98
CA ASP A 232 -7.66 -14.39 5.40
C ASP A 232 -8.79 -15.33 5.88
N LEU A 233 -9.66 -15.80 4.97
CA LEU A 233 -10.73 -16.74 5.31
C LEU A 233 -10.16 -18.03 5.92
N ASP A 234 -10.47 -18.25 7.19
CA ASP A 234 -9.95 -19.35 8.03
C ASP A 234 -8.41 -19.43 8.02
N ALA A 235 -7.74 -18.30 7.75
CA ALA A 235 -6.31 -18.19 7.57
C ALA A 235 -5.83 -16.80 8.04
N PRO A 236 -5.67 -16.54 9.34
CA PRO A 236 -5.30 -15.21 9.88
C PRO A 236 -3.98 -14.62 9.33
N ARG A 237 -3.05 -15.45 8.82
CA ARG A 237 -1.80 -15.04 8.15
C ARG A 237 -1.88 -15.13 6.62
N LYS A 238 -3.10 -15.31 6.13
CA LYS A 238 -3.53 -15.43 4.74
C LYS A 238 -3.04 -16.68 4.02
N ARG A 239 -3.74 -17.00 2.93
CA ARG A 239 -3.44 -18.06 1.97
C ARG A 239 -3.82 -17.62 0.56
N VAL A 240 -3.36 -18.35 -0.45
CA VAL A 240 -3.82 -18.17 -1.84
C VAL A 240 -4.77 -19.31 -2.22
N VAL A 241 -5.94 -18.95 -2.72
CA VAL A 241 -6.95 -19.90 -3.21
C VAL A 241 -7.23 -19.67 -4.70
N ALA A 242 -7.62 -20.74 -5.39
CA ALA A 242 -8.14 -20.70 -6.75
C ALA A 242 -9.62 -21.09 -6.76
N ILE A 243 -10.44 -20.27 -7.43
CA ILE A 243 -11.89 -20.44 -7.54
C ILE A 243 -12.26 -20.54 -9.02
N ASP A 244 -12.82 -21.67 -9.44
CA ASP A 244 -13.39 -21.81 -10.78
C ASP A 244 -14.80 -21.21 -10.79
N THR A 245 -15.02 -20.14 -11.54
CA THR A 245 -16.31 -19.44 -11.60
C THR A 245 -17.47 -20.29 -12.12
N ARG A 246 -17.19 -21.44 -12.75
CA ARG A 246 -18.21 -22.41 -13.19
C ARG A 246 -18.69 -23.32 -12.06
N HIS A 247 -17.86 -23.47 -11.03
CA HIS A 247 -18.11 -24.29 -9.83
C HIS A 247 -17.57 -23.55 -8.59
N PRO A 248 -18.17 -22.40 -8.23
CA PRO A 248 -17.61 -21.47 -7.26
C PRO A 248 -17.84 -21.90 -5.80
N GLU A 249 -18.48 -23.05 -5.55
CA GLU A 249 -18.80 -23.50 -4.20
C GLU A 249 -17.52 -23.66 -3.36
N ARG A 250 -17.53 -23.15 -2.12
CA ARG A 250 -16.36 -23.16 -1.21
C ARG A 250 -15.68 -24.52 -1.08
N ALA A 251 -16.48 -25.59 -1.05
CA ALA A 251 -15.98 -26.97 -0.95
C ALA A 251 -15.11 -27.41 -2.16
N ARG A 252 -15.14 -26.67 -3.27
CA ARG A 252 -14.36 -26.92 -4.48
C ARG A 252 -13.20 -25.95 -4.65
N TRP A 253 -13.03 -24.99 -3.75
CA TRP A 253 -11.89 -24.09 -3.80
C TRP A 253 -10.61 -24.90 -3.63
N ARG A 254 -9.62 -24.58 -4.46
CA ARG A 254 -8.30 -25.19 -4.36
C ARG A 254 -7.39 -24.25 -3.58
N GLU A 255 -6.87 -24.71 -2.46
CA GLU A 255 -5.76 -24.04 -1.79
C GLU A 255 -4.49 -24.20 -2.64
N VAL A 256 -3.92 -23.07 -3.07
CA VAL A 256 -2.76 -23.04 -3.96
C VAL A 256 -1.50 -22.77 -3.15
N ILE A 257 -1.49 -21.73 -2.33
CA ILE A 257 -0.41 -21.46 -1.38
C ILE A 257 -1.04 -21.49 0.02
N PRO A 258 -0.77 -22.53 0.83
CA PRO A 258 -1.33 -22.62 2.17
C PRO A 258 -0.76 -21.54 3.08
N GLN A 259 -1.49 -21.25 4.17
CA GLN A 259 -0.98 -20.38 5.22
C GLN A 259 0.29 -20.96 5.84
N GLY A 260 1.31 -20.11 6.03
CA GLY A 260 2.56 -20.44 6.73
C GLY A 260 2.68 -19.81 8.13
N GLU A 261 3.92 -19.72 8.61
CA GLU A 261 4.29 -19.02 9.84
C GLU A 261 4.27 -17.49 9.67
N ASP A 262 4.63 -17.02 8.47
CA ASP A 262 4.73 -15.60 8.11
C ASP A 262 3.42 -15.13 7.46
N VAL A 263 3.08 -13.84 7.62
CA VAL A 263 1.91 -13.22 6.97
C VAL A 263 2.18 -13.01 5.49
N ILE A 264 1.27 -13.41 4.60
CA ILE A 264 1.33 -12.99 3.19
C ILE A 264 0.84 -11.54 3.09
N GLU A 265 1.69 -10.62 2.67
CA GLU A 265 1.34 -9.21 2.48
C GLU A 265 0.74 -8.97 1.09
N LEU A 266 1.43 -9.47 0.07
CA LEU A 266 1.12 -9.24 -1.34
C LEU A 266 1.43 -10.49 -2.14
N VAL A 267 0.61 -10.77 -3.16
CA VAL A 267 0.92 -11.76 -4.20
C VAL A 267 0.59 -11.18 -5.56
N SER A 268 1.53 -11.26 -6.49
CA SER A 268 1.36 -10.86 -7.89
C SER A 268 1.71 -12.01 -8.82
N ILE A 269 1.18 -12.00 -10.05
CA ILE A 269 1.62 -12.92 -11.10
C ILE A 269 2.59 -12.19 -12.03
N ILE A 270 3.85 -12.61 -12.00
CA ILE A 270 4.93 -12.09 -12.85
C ILE A 270 5.68 -13.29 -13.44
N HIS A 271 6.04 -13.23 -14.73
CA HIS A 271 6.67 -14.35 -15.43
C HIS A 271 5.94 -15.69 -15.22
N HIS A 272 4.62 -15.70 -15.39
CA HIS A 272 3.77 -16.88 -15.15
C HIS A 272 4.05 -17.60 -13.81
N SER A 273 4.41 -16.83 -12.77
CA SER A 273 4.77 -17.32 -11.44
C SER A 273 4.12 -16.43 -10.38
N PHE A 274 3.77 -16.98 -9.22
CA PHE A 274 3.40 -16.16 -8.08
C PHE A 274 4.67 -15.60 -7.43
N VAL A 275 4.72 -14.27 -7.31
CA VAL A 275 5.69 -13.55 -6.51
C VAL A 275 4.98 -13.09 -5.25
N ALA A 276 5.34 -13.68 -4.11
CA ALA A 276 4.68 -13.41 -2.84
C ALA A 276 5.64 -12.70 -1.87
N SER A 277 5.21 -11.56 -1.34
CA SER A 277 5.88 -10.88 -0.23
C SER A 277 5.27 -11.36 1.08
N TYR A 278 6.13 -11.76 2.00
CA TYR A 278 5.79 -12.19 3.34
C TYR A 278 6.37 -11.24 4.38
N LEU A 279 5.72 -11.17 5.54
CA LEU A 279 6.23 -10.47 6.70
C LEU A 279 6.69 -11.51 7.74
N HIS A 280 8.00 -11.58 7.93
CA HIS A 280 8.64 -12.40 8.95
C HIS A 280 9.15 -11.46 10.03
N ASP A 281 8.67 -11.54 11.27
CA ASP A 281 9.09 -10.66 12.37
C ASP A 281 9.24 -9.19 11.90
N ALA A 282 8.17 -8.63 11.33
CA ALA A 282 8.11 -7.25 10.82
C ALA A 282 9.10 -6.84 9.71
N HIS A 283 9.74 -7.78 9.01
CA HIS A 283 10.54 -7.50 7.81
C HIS A 283 10.15 -8.39 6.62
N SER A 284 10.41 -7.91 5.41
CA SER A 284 9.96 -8.58 4.20
C SER A 284 10.80 -9.83 3.87
N ARG A 285 10.14 -10.83 3.31
CA ARG A 285 10.73 -11.93 2.54
C ARG A 285 9.99 -12.04 1.21
N VAL A 286 10.70 -12.31 0.12
CA VAL A 286 10.07 -12.52 -1.19
C VAL A 286 10.27 -13.96 -1.60
N ARG A 287 9.18 -14.66 -1.94
CA ARG A 287 9.20 -16.07 -2.34
C ARG A 287 8.53 -16.25 -3.69
N LEU A 288 9.09 -17.15 -4.50
CA LEU A 288 8.58 -17.50 -5.81
C LEU A 288 7.89 -18.85 -5.77
N PHE A 289 6.71 -18.94 -6.38
CA PHE A 289 5.95 -20.18 -6.56
C PHE A 289 5.50 -20.32 -8.01
N ARG A 290 5.37 -21.56 -8.49
CA ARG A 290 4.65 -21.84 -9.73
C ARG A 290 3.15 -21.56 -9.56
N LEU A 291 2.43 -21.38 -10.67
CA LEU A 291 0.96 -21.17 -10.62
C LEU A 291 0.17 -22.36 -10.04
N ASP A 292 0.80 -23.54 -9.93
CA ASP A 292 0.23 -24.68 -9.22
C ASP A 292 0.50 -24.68 -7.70
N GLY A 293 1.17 -23.64 -7.18
CA GLY A 293 1.46 -23.48 -5.76
C GLY A 293 2.79 -24.07 -5.30
N ARG A 294 3.52 -24.77 -6.17
CA ARG A 294 4.82 -25.34 -5.78
C ARG A 294 5.86 -24.24 -5.56
N PHE A 295 6.48 -24.23 -4.39
CA PHE A 295 7.60 -23.37 -4.05
C PHE A 295 8.77 -23.58 -5.03
N VAL A 296 9.39 -22.48 -5.45
CA VAL A 296 10.56 -22.47 -6.33
C VAL A 296 11.80 -22.09 -5.53
N LYS A 297 11.82 -20.86 -4.98
CA LYS A 297 12.93 -20.36 -4.14
C LYS A 297 12.54 -19.06 -3.44
N ASP A 298 13.37 -18.65 -2.49
CA ASP A 298 13.37 -17.29 -1.96
C ASP A 298 14.22 -16.37 -2.85
N VAL A 299 13.83 -15.10 -2.93
CA VAL A 299 14.65 -14.04 -3.52
C VAL A 299 15.46 -13.41 -2.39
N GLU A 300 16.78 -13.51 -2.48
CA GLU A 300 17.68 -12.95 -1.47
C GLU A 300 17.55 -11.42 -1.41
N LEU A 301 17.33 -10.90 -0.20
CA LEU A 301 17.31 -9.47 0.08
C LEU A 301 18.62 -9.03 0.73
N PRO A 302 19.08 -7.78 0.53
CA PRO A 302 20.42 -7.35 0.95
C PRO A 302 20.66 -7.42 2.47
N THR A 303 19.60 -7.23 3.25
CA THR A 303 19.60 -7.24 4.72
C THR A 303 18.15 -7.34 5.19
N LEU A 304 17.93 -7.32 6.50
CA LEU A 304 16.61 -7.13 7.08
C LEU A 304 16.06 -5.75 6.68
N GLY A 305 14.89 -5.74 6.05
CA GLY A 305 14.27 -4.52 5.54
C GLY A 305 12.90 -4.77 4.96
N SER A 306 12.44 -3.84 4.13
CA SER A 306 11.09 -3.84 3.59
C SER A 306 11.12 -3.72 2.08
N ILE A 307 10.18 -4.41 1.44
CA ILE A 307 9.85 -4.20 0.03
C ILE A 307 8.90 -3.02 -0.07
N THR A 308 9.28 -1.97 -0.81
CA THR A 308 8.43 -0.79 -0.99
C THR A 308 7.39 -1.01 -2.09
N GLN A 309 7.76 -1.73 -3.14
CA GLN A 309 6.92 -2.03 -4.29
C GLN A 309 7.57 -3.16 -5.10
N ILE A 310 6.75 -4.01 -5.72
CA ILE A 310 7.16 -4.98 -6.74
C ILE A 310 6.41 -4.63 -8.02
N THR A 311 7.13 -4.57 -9.15
CA THR A 311 6.56 -4.27 -10.47
C THR A 311 6.95 -5.35 -11.47
N GLY A 312 6.00 -5.68 -12.35
CA GLY A 312 6.14 -6.63 -13.44
C GLY A 312 4.77 -7.16 -13.86
N GLU A 313 4.62 -7.57 -15.11
CA GLU A 313 3.42 -8.21 -15.61
C GLU A 313 3.63 -9.73 -15.80
N ARG A 314 2.53 -10.48 -15.91
CA ARG A 314 2.55 -11.93 -16.15
C ARG A 314 3.46 -12.35 -17.33
N LYS A 315 3.54 -11.51 -18.36
CA LYS A 315 4.31 -11.75 -19.60
C LYS A 315 5.75 -11.23 -19.55
N ASP A 316 6.16 -10.57 -18.46
CA ASP A 316 7.52 -10.06 -18.35
C ASP A 316 8.48 -11.15 -17.88
N ASP A 317 9.73 -11.05 -18.34
CA ASP A 317 10.84 -11.94 -17.96
C ASP A 317 11.73 -11.34 -16.86
N GLU A 318 11.29 -10.22 -16.30
CA GLU A 318 11.96 -9.52 -15.21
C GLU A 318 10.92 -8.90 -14.28
N MET A 319 11.34 -8.67 -13.04
CA MET A 319 10.62 -7.79 -12.13
C MET A 319 11.56 -6.77 -11.54
N PHE A 320 11.00 -5.64 -11.10
CA PHE A 320 11.73 -4.69 -10.27
C PHE A 320 11.11 -4.65 -8.89
N PHE A 321 11.93 -4.42 -7.89
CA PHE A 321 11.45 -4.18 -6.55
C PHE A 321 12.28 -3.10 -5.86
N GLY A 322 11.61 -2.23 -5.11
CA GLY A 322 12.28 -1.30 -4.22
C GLY A 322 12.52 -1.97 -2.87
N PHE A 323 13.72 -1.85 -2.34
CA PHE A 323 14.09 -2.35 -1.01
C PHE A 323 14.63 -1.22 -0.15
N THR A 324 14.23 -1.17 1.12
CA THR A 324 14.62 -0.12 2.07
C THR A 324 14.83 -0.71 3.47
N SER A 325 15.61 -0.04 4.31
CA SER A 325 15.75 -0.35 5.74
C SER A 325 16.15 0.92 6.48
N PHE A 326 16.17 0.94 7.81
CA PHE A 326 16.52 2.15 8.58
C PHE A 326 17.91 2.71 8.21
N LEU A 327 18.85 1.81 7.87
CA LEU A 327 20.22 2.14 7.47
C LEU A 327 20.51 1.81 6.00
N TYR A 328 19.49 1.49 5.21
CA TYR A 328 19.63 1.14 3.81
C TYR A 328 18.72 2.03 2.96
N PRO A 329 19.27 3.09 2.34
CA PRO A 329 18.52 3.97 1.44
C PRO A 329 17.76 3.18 0.38
N THR A 330 16.52 3.60 0.09
CA THR A 330 15.64 2.90 -0.84
C THR A 330 16.33 2.69 -2.19
N THR A 331 16.63 1.43 -2.50
CA THR A 331 17.35 1.01 -3.70
C THR A 331 16.44 0.13 -4.53
N ILE A 332 16.43 0.35 -5.85
CA ILE A 332 15.68 -0.43 -6.80
C ILE A 332 16.58 -1.58 -7.27
N PHE A 333 16.05 -2.79 -7.16
CA PHE A 333 16.65 -4.01 -7.68
C PHE A 333 15.87 -4.49 -8.90
N ARG A 334 16.59 -5.18 -9.78
CA ARG A 334 16.05 -5.95 -10.90
C ARG A 334 16.30 -7.43 -10.62
N TYR A 335 15.26 -8.22 -10.78
CA TYR A 335 15.35 -9.68 -10.78
C TYR A 335 15.09 -10.22 -12.18
N ASP A 336 16.01 -11.04 -12.68
CA ASP A 336 15.92 -11.69 -14.00
C ASP A 336 15.38 -13.12 -13.81
N PHE A 337 14.22 -13.45 -14.40
CA PHE A 337 13.63 -14.78 -14.23
C PHE A 337 14.37 -15.87 -15.01
N ALA A 338 15.13 -15.53 -16.06
CA ALA A 338 15.86 -16.50 -16.87
C ALA A 338 17.12 -17.00 -16.15
N THR A 339 17.87 -16.09 -15.51
CA THR A 339 19.08 -16.47 -14.75
C THR A 339 18.79 -16.73 -13.29
N GLY A 340 17.73 -16.11 -12.75
CA GLY A 340 17.40 -16.14 -11.34
C GLY A 340 18.21 -15.15 -10.50
N ASP A 341 18.92 -14.21 -11.12
CA ASP A 341 19.80 -13.27 -10.42
C ASP A 341 19.09 -11.97 -10.04
N THR A 342 19.50 -11.42 -8.89
CA THR A 342 19.13 -10.08 -8.43
C THR A 342 20.31 -9.13 -8.65
N SER A 343 20.06 -7.95 -9.22
CA SER A 343 21.07 -6.91 -9.44
C SER A 343 20.55 -5.54 -9.02
N VAL A 344 21.43 -4.64 -8.56
CA VAL A 344 21.06 -3.25 -8.30
C VAL A 344 20.74 -2.58 -9.62
N PHE A 345 19.52 -2.09 -9.77
CA PHE A 345 19.09 -1.30 -10.93
C PHE A 345 19.37 0.20 -10.69
N LYS A 346 19.00 0.71 -9.51
CA LYS A 346 19.22 2.11 -9.16
C LYS A 346 19.35 2.28 -7.66
N ALA A 347 20.49 2.79 -7.21
CA ALA A 347 20.71 3.20 -5.83
C ALA A 347 20.76 4.75 -5.73
N PRO A 348 20.25 5.35 -4.66
CA PRO A 348 20.37 6.78 -4.43
C PRO A 348 21.81 7.12 -4.04
N SER A 349 22.32 8.25 -4.52
CA SER A 349 23.59 8.82 -4.06
C SER A 349 23.32 9.73 -2.87
N ILE A 350 23.61 9.26 -1.66
CA ILE A 350 23.36 10.00 -0.43
C ILE A 350 24.64 10.11 0.40
N ASP A 351 24.86 11.27 1.00
CA ASP A 351 25.99 11.53 1.91
C ASP A 351 25.69 10.97 3.30
N PHE A 352 25.57 9.65 3.40
CA PHE A 352 25.34 8.93 4.65
C PHE A 352 26.20 7.67 4.67
N ASP A 353 26.97 7.48 5.74
CA ASP A 353 27.78 6.28 5.94
C ASP A 353 27.06 5.31 6.90
N PRO A 354 26.30 4.33 6.37
CA PRO A 354 25.53 3.41 7.21
C PRO A 354 26.41 2.48 8.03
N THR A 355 27.71 2.33 7.68
CA THR A 355 28.60 1.39 8.37
C THR A 355 28.90 1.80 9.82
N LYS A 356 28.70 3.09 10.16
CA LYS A 356 28.84 3.66 11.51
C LYS A 356 27.65 3.35 12.43
N TYR A 357 26.57 2.80 11.89
CA TYR A 357 25.32 2.57 12.61
C TYR A 357 24.96 1.08 12.61
N GLU A 358 24.07 0.69 13.51
CA GLU A 358 23.50 -0.64 13.56
C GLU A 358 22.01 -0.59 13.87
N THR A 359 21.27 -1.55 13.35
CA THR A 359 19.88 -1.84 13.73
C THR A 359 19.86 -3.20 14.38
N ARG A 360 19.22 -3.30 15.55
CA ARG A 360 18.96 -4.56 16.24
C ARG A 360 17.46 -4.77 16.33
N GLN A 361 17.02 -5.98 16.01
CA GLN A 361 15.69 -6.41 16.37
C GLN A 361 15.75 -7.11 17.72
N VAL A 362 14.89 -6.70 18.64
CA VAL A 362 14.73 -7.30 19.96
C VAL A 362 13.29 -7.72 20.16
N PHE A 363 13.06 -8.61 21.12
CA PHE A 363 11.73 -8.98 21.57
C PHE A 363 11.66 -8.68 23.06
N TYR A 364 10.76 -7.78 23.44
CA TYR A 364 10.50 -7.45 24.83
C TYR A 364 9.17 -8.08 25.26
N THR A 365 8.95 -8.16 26.57
CA THR A 365 7.77 -8.81 27.13
C THR A 365 6.79 -7.73 27.58
N SER A 366 5.57 -7.76 27.04
CA SER A 366 4.45 -6.91 27.46
C SER A 366 3.87 -7.37 28.80
N LYS A 367 2.94 -6.58 29.35
CA LYS A 367 2.33 -6.79 30.67
C LYS A 367 1.72 -8.18 30.86
N ASP A 368 1.15 -8.76 29.81
CA ASP A 368 0.49 -10.07 29.83
C ASP A 368 1.41 -11.24 29.42
N GLY A 369 2.71 -10.98 29.22
CA GLY A 369 3.68 -11.98 28.78
C GLY A 369 3.88 -12.05 27.27
N THR A 370 3.10 -11.32 26.47
CA THR A 370 3.26 -11.29 25.01
C THR A 370 4.66 -10.80 24.61
N ARG A 371 5.30 -11.50 23.68
CA ARG A 371 6.59 -11.11 23.10
C ARG A 371 6.33 -10.14 21.95
N VAL A 372 6.75 -8.89 22.09
CA VAL A 372 6.54 -7.83 21.08
C VAL A 372 7.89 -7.48 20.45
N PRO A 373 8.03 -7.49 19.11
CA PRO A 373 9.30 -7.13 18.51
C PRO A 373 9.47 -5.61 18.46
N MET A 374 10.72 -5.17 18.47
CA MET A 374 11.10 -3.77 18.32
C MET A 374 12.42 -3.66 17.58
N PHE A 375 12.47 -2.76 16.62
CA PHE A 375 13.73 -2.34 16.01
C PHE A 375 14.33 -1.20 16.81
N ILE A 376 15.63 -1.28 17.10
CA ILE A 376 16.41 -0.22 17.74
C ILE A 376 17.59 0.10 16.83
N THR A 377 17.65 1.34 16.34
CA THR A 377 18.69 1.83 15.45
C THR A 377 19.49 2.93 16.14
N HIS A 378 20.81 2.79 16.17
CA HIS A 378 21.72 3.76 16.79
C HIS A 378 23.14 3.67 16.21
N ARG A 379 24.02 4.58 16.63
CA ARG A 379 25.45 4.52 16.27
C ARG A 379 26.13 3.32 16.93
N LYS A 380 27.03 2.63 16.21
CA LYS A 380 27.85 1.56 16.80
C LYS A 380 28.71 2.10 17.95
N GLY A 381 28.91 1.28 18.97
CA GLY A 381 29.70 1.64 20.15
C GLY A 381 29.01 2.61 21.11
N LEU A 382 27.69 2.84 20.95
CA LEU A 382 26.86 3.59 21.89
C LEU A 382 27.02 3.03 23.30
N GLN A 383 27.24 3.90 24.28
CA GLN A 383 27.29 3.50 25.69
C GLN A 383 25.87 3.33 26.22
N LEU A 384 25.60 2.16 26.81
CA LEU A 384 24.31 1.87 27.45
C LEU A 384 24.33 2.31 28.92
N ASP A 385 24.39 3.63 29.12
CA ASP A 385 24.45 4.29 30.44
C ASP A 385 23.15 5.01 30.83
N GLY A 386 22.11 4.91 29.99
CA GLY A 386 20.81 5.54 30.20
C GLY A 386 20.74 7.03 29.82
N SER A 387 21.79 7.59 29.23
CA SER A 387 21.86 9.03 28.93
C SER A 387 21.47 9.39 27.50
N ASN A 388 21.32 8.42 26.60
CA ASN A 388 21.12 8.68 25.17
C ASN A 388 19.71 9.24 24.89
N PRO A 389 19.60 10.39 24.18
CA PRO A 389 18.31 10.87 23.67
C PRO A 389 17.66 9.80 22.80
N THR A 390 16.43 9.42 23.11
CA THR A 390 15.75 8.31 22.42
C THR A 390 14.41 8.76 21.88
N TYR A 391 14.14 8.42 20.62
CA TYR A 391 12.89 8.67 19.92
C TYR A 391 12.18 7.34 19.69
N LEU A 392 11.10 7.10 20.45
CA LEU A 392 10.28 5.90 20.39
C LEU A 392 9.00 6.20 19.60
N ARG A 393 8.86 5.60 18.40
CA ARG A 393 7.72 5.82 17.50
C ARG A 393 6.87 4.57 17.37
N GLY A 394 5.55 4.70 17.48
CA GLY A 394 4.62 3.57 17.31
C GLY A 394 3.28 3.95 16.67
N TYR A 395 2.50 2.92 16.30
CA TYR A 395 1.16 3.05 15.73
C TYR A 395 0.14 2.11 16.39
N GLY A 396 0.21 0.80 16.13
CA GLY A 396 -0.60 -0.22 16.81
C GLY A 396 -2.11 -0.14 16.52
N GLY A 397 -2.52 -0.48 15.29
CA GLY A 397 -3.92 -0.49 14.90
C GLY A 397 -4.12 -0.71 13.40
N PHE A 398 -5.38 -0.97 13.01
CA PHE A 398 -5.83 -1.01 11.62
C PHE A 398 -5.10 -2.04 10.73
N ASN A 399 -4.51 -3.08 11.35
CA ASN A 399 -3.70 -4.10 10.66
C ASN A 399 -2.49 -3.50 9.93
N VAL A 400 -2.01 -2.32 10.36
CA VAL A 400 -0.83 -1.64 9.80
C VAL A 400 0.42 -2.22 10.43
N SER A 401 1.36 -2.68 9.60
CA SER A 401 2.66 -3.20 10.03
C SER A 401 3.74 -2.09 10.02
N GLU A 402 4.48 -1.93 11.12
CA GLU A 402 5.58 -0.95 11.22
C GLU A 402 6.91 -1.57 10.77
N THR A 403 7.17 -1.58 9.46
CA THR A 403 8.34 -2.23 8.86
C THR A 403 9.55 -1.29 8.72
N PRO A 404 10.81 -1.80 8.64
CA PRO A 404 12.00 -0.95 8.47
C PRO A 404 11.94 -0.04 7.24
N ALA A 405 12.15 1.26 7.42
CA ALA A 405 12.12 2.22 6.32
C ALA A 405 13.20 3.30 6.49
N PHE A 406 13.89 3.62 5.38
CA PHE A 406 14.84 4.71 5.36
C PHE A 406 14.11 6.05 5.40
N ALA A 407 14.48 6.91 6.34
CA ALA A 407 13.98 8.27 6.43
C ALA A 407 15.13 9.23 6.75
N VAL A 408 15.20 10.32 5.98
CA VAL A 408 16.22 11.37 6.17
C VAL A 408 16.15 11.96 7.59
N SER A 409 14.95 12.17 8.12
CA SER A 409 14.75 12.66 9.48
C SER A 409 15.34 11.73 10.54
N VAL A 410 15.24 10.41 10.33
CA VAL A 410 15.84 9.41 11.22
C VAL A 410 17.36 9.46 11.12
N VAL A 411 17.93 9.56 9.91
CA VAL A 411 19.39 9.71 9.74
C VAL A 411 19.93 10.92 10.50
N VAL A 412 19.29 12.08 10.35
CA VAL A 412 19.70 13.29 11.07
C VAL A 412 19.63 13.08 12.59
N TRP A 413 18.59 12.42 13.09
CA TRP A 413 18.49 12.08 14.51
C TRP A 413 19.64 11.19 15.00
N LEU A 414 20.03 10.19 14.20
CA LEU A 414 21.16 9.31 14.51
C LEU A 414 22.51 10.05 14.48
N GLU A 415 22.70 10.98 13.54
CA GLU A 415 23.88 11.85 13.47
C GLU A 415 24.00 12.79 14.68
N MET A 416 22.87 13.20 15.24
CA MET A 416 22.80 13.95 16.51
C MET A 416 23.08 13.07 17.75
N GLY A 417 23.39 11.79 17.56
CA GLY A 417 23.68 10.83 18.64
C GLY A 417 22.44 10.19 19.26
N GLY A 418 21.28 10.32 18.62
CA GLY A 418 20.03 9.74 19.10
C GLY A 418 19.91 8.23 18.88
N VAL A 419 19.03 7.61 19.67
CA VAL A 419 18.52 6.25 19.46
C VAL A 419 17.14 6.34 18.84
N TYR A 420 16.87 5.57 17.79
CA TYR A 420 15.55 5.45 17.19
C TYR A 420 14.97 4.07 17.43
N ALA A 421 13.76 3.99 18.00
CA ALA A 421 13.11 2.73 18.34
C ALA A 421 11.69 2.64 17.76
N VAL A 422 11.35 1.50 17.18
CA VAL A 422 10.06 1.22 16.54
C VAL A 422 9.54 -0.14 17.01
N PRO A 423 8.67 -0.19 18.03
CA PRO A 423 7.98 -1.41 18.44
C PRO A 423 6.80 -1.72 17.51
N ASN A 424 6.62 -2.99 17.23
CA ASN A 424 5.56 -3.54 16.40
C ASN A 424 4.39 -4.01 17.26
N LEU A 425 3.63 -3.04 17.76
CA LEU A 425 2.59 -3.24 18.76
C LEU A 425 1.45 -4.11 18.24
N ARG A 426 0.71 -4.78 19.14
CA ARG A 426 -0.58 -5.37 18.80
C ARG A 426 -1.54 -4.34 18.22
N GLY A 427 -2.55 -4.80 17.51
CA GLY A 427 -3.38 -3.96 16.64
C GLY A 427 -2.75 -3.72 15.27
N GLY A 428 -1.43 -3.90 15.13
CA GLY A 428 -0.77 -3.97 13.82
C GLY A 428 -1.03 -5.29 13.09
N GLY A 429 -0.38 -5.48 11.95
CA GLY A 429 -0.54 -6.65 11.08
C GLY A 429 0.62 -7.63 11.08
N GLU A 430 1.62 -7.43 11.95
CA GLU A 430 2.91 -8.11 11.87
C GLU A 430 2.83 -9.64 11.98
N TYR A 431 1.85 -10.14 12.74
CA TYR A 431 1.59 -11.58 12.91
C TYR A 431 0.19 -12.00 12.46
N GLY A 432 -0.45 -11.19 11.61
CA GLY A 432 -1.74 -11.48 11.00
C GLY A 432 -2.92 -11.05 11.86
N GLU A 433 -4.11 -11.53 11.51
CA GLU A 433 -5.38 -11.03 12.06
C GLU A 433 -5.50 -11.24 13.57
N GLU A 434 -4.88 -12.28 14.12
CA GLU A 434 -4.85 -12.49 15.57
C GLU A 434 -4.11 -11.36 16.31
N TRP A 435 -3.02 -10.85 15.72
CA TRP A 435 -2.26 -9.72 16.27
C TRP A 435 -3.05 -8.42 16.21
N HIS A 436 -3.77 -8.22 15.11
CA HIS A 436 -4.67 -7.09 14.90
C HIS A 436 -5.82 -7.10 15.91
N GLN A 437 -6.54 -8.21 16.01
CA GLN A 437 -7.65 -8.39 16.95
C GLN A 437 -7.23 -8.24 18.41
N ALA A 438 -6.00 -8.61 18.75
CA ALA A 438 -5.47 -8.46 20.11
C ALA A 438 -5.23 -7.00 20.54
N GLY A 439 -5.38 -6.02 19.63
CA GLY A 439 -5.22 -4.59 19.90
C GLY A 439 -6.37 -3.70 19.44
N MET A 440 -7.57 -4.24 19.22
CA MET A 440 -8.75 -3.47 18.80
C MET A 440 -9.88 -3.47 19.84
N HIS A 441 -10.85 -2.57 19.66
CA HIS A 441 -12.04 -2.45 20.50
C HIS A 441 -11.73 -2.51 22.01
N GLU A 442 -12.34 -3.43 22.76
CA GLU A 442 -12.13 -3.58 24.20
C GLU A 442 -10.70 -4.01 24.57
N LYS A 443 -9.93 -4.54 23.62
CA LYS A 443 -8.52 -4.93 23.79
C LYS A 443 -7.54 -3.81 23.43
N LYS A 444 -8.03 -2.61 23.10
CA LYS A 444 -7.16 -1.48 22.69
C LYS A 444 -6.12 -1.10 23.76
N GLN A 445 -6.40 -1.35 25.04
CA GLN A 445 -5.43 -1.13 26.13
C GLN A 445 -4.15 -1.96 25.94
N ASN A 446 -4.21 -3.14 25.33
CA ASN A 446 -3.03 -3.97 25.06
C ASN A 446 -2.00 -3.25 24.20
N VAL A 447 -2.44 -2.41 23.26
CA VAL A 447 -1.56 -1.59 22.42
C VAL A 447 -0.78 -0.60 23.27
N PHE A 448 -1.45 0.02 24.23
CA PHE A 448 -0.85 1.01 25.13
C PHE A 448 0.11 0.31 26.10
N ASP A 449 -0.29 -0.84 26.64
CA ASP A 449 0.55 -1.68 27.51
C ASP A 449 1.81 -2.17 26.77
N ASP A 450 1.70 -2.57 25.50
CA ASP A 450 2.85 -2.94 24.67
C ASP A 450 3.81 -1.77 24.49
N PHE A 451 3.31 -0.55 24.28
CA PHE A 451 4.15 0.63 24.05
C PHE A 451 4.81 1.13 25.35
N ILE A 452 4.10 1.04 26.47
CA ILE A 452 4.65 1.29 27.81
C ILE A 452 5.79 0.29 28.10
N ALA A 453 5.58 -0.99 27.81
CA ALA A 453 6.61 -2.01 28.00
C ALA A 453 7.82 -1.81 27.07
N ALA A 454 7.64 -1.24 25.86
CA ALA A 454 8.77 -0.83 25.01
C ALA A 454 9.63 0.25 25.67
N ALA A 455 8.98 1.28 26.25
CA ALA A 455 9.66 2.35 26.97
C ALA A 455 10.41 1.81 28.20
N GLU A 456 9.75 0.98 29.00
CA GLU A 456 10.35 0.32 30.17
C GLU A 456 11.52 -0.58 29.77
N TYR A 457 11.43 -1.30 28.64
CA TYR A 457 12.53 -2.08 28.09
C TYR A 457 13.74 -1.20 27.73
N LEU A 458 13.53 -0.10 26.99
CA LEU A 458 14.61 0.81 26.59
C LEU A 458 15.33 1.42 27.81
N ILE A 459 14.57 1.79 28.84
CA ILE A 459 15.10 2.32 30.11
C ILE A 459 15.83 1.21 30.88
N GLY A 460 15.22 0.03 31.02
CA GLY A 460 15.79 -1.10 31.75
C GLY A 460 17.08 -1.65 31.14
N GLN A 461 17.18 -1.63 29.80
CA GLN A 461 18.40 -1.98 29.05
C GLN A 461 19.41 -0.83 28.97
N ARG A 462 19.16 0.29 29.66
CA ARG A 462 20.02 1.47 29.73
C ARG A 462 20.33 2.11 28.37
N TYR A 463 19.45 1.98 27.39
CA TYR A 463 19.52 2.84 26.20
C TYR A 463 19.27 4.29 26.59
N THR A 464 18.30 4.54 27.48
CA THR A 464 17.84 5.87 27.83
C THR A 464 17.32 5.93 29.27
N SER A 465 16.75 7.08 29.64
CA SER A 465 16.08 7.35 30.90
C SER A 465 14.80 8.13 30.63
N PRO A 466 13.84 8.20 31.56
CA PRO A 466 12.59 8.92 31.35
C PRO A 466 12.78 10.35 30.81
N ALA A 467 13.69 11.12 31.42
CA ALA A 467 13.98 12.50 31.01
C ALA A 467 14.61 12.63 29.60
N LYS A 468 15.08 11.53 29.01
CA LYS A 468 15.72 11.47 27.68
C LYS A 468 14.91 10.69 26.65
N LEU A 469 13.74 10.19 27.03
CA LEU A 469 12.84 9.45 26.16
C LEU A 469 11.73 10.35 25.63
N ALA A 470 11.68 10.51 24.30
CA ALA A 470 10.58 11.13 23.59
C ALA A 470 9.73 10.06 22.91
N ILE A 471 8.40 10.19 22.98
CA ILE A 471 7.44 9.33 22.28
C ILE A 471 6.72 10.07 21.16
N ALA A 472 6.43 9.36 20.07
CA ALA A 472 5.75 9.93 18.92
C ALA A 472 4.86 8.94 18.18
N GLY A 473 3.85 9.47 17.49
CA GLY A 473 2.92 8.72 16.68
C GLY A 473 1.93 9.65 15.98
N GLY A 474 1.45 9.23 14.80
CA GLY A 474 0.53 9.99 13.96
C GLY A 474 -0.83 9.31 13.80
N SER A 475 -1.93 10.06 13.70
CA SER A 475 -3.28 9.51 13.53
C SER A 475 -3.66 8.57 14.69
N ASN A 476 -3.85 7.26 14.48
CA ASN A 476 -3.98 6.28 15.57
C ASN A 476 -2.73 6.20 16.47
N GLY A 477 -1.54 6.44 15.92
CA GLY A 477 -0.33 6.64 16.72
C GLY A 477 -0.38 7.92 17.58
N GLY A 478 -1.16 8.92 17.16
CA GLY A 478 -1.42 10.12 17.97
C GLY A 478 -2.32 9.79 19.17
N LEU A 479 -3.36 8.97 18.98
CA LEU A 479 -4.15 8.38 20.06
C LEU A 479 -3.25 7.59 21.02
N LEU A 480 -2.37 6.73 20.50
CA LEU A 480 -1.40 5.97 21.29
C LEU A 480 -0.59 6.87 22.21
N VAL A 481 0.04 7.92 21.65
CA VAL A 481 0.85 8.88 22.43
C VAL A 481 -0.01 9.58 23.49
N GLY A 482 -1.20 10.07 23.11
CA GLY A 482 -2.13 10.72 24.02
C GLY A 482 -2.58 9.83 25.19
N ALA A 483 -2.85 8.55 24.92
CA ALA A 483 -3.21 7.57 25.93
C ALA A 483 -2.05 7.31 26.90
N VAL A 484 -0.85 7.01 26.41
CA VAL A 484 0.26 6.64 27.31
C VAL A 484 0.80 7.84 28.11
N MET A 485 0.79 9.05 27.54
CA MET A 485 1.22 10.24 28.29
C MET A 485 0.25 10.60 29.42
N THR A 486 -1.03 10.23 29.30
CA THR A 486 -2.05 10.45 30.34
C THR A 486 -2.09 9.32 31.36
N GLN A 487 -1.75 8.08 30.96
CA GLN A 487 -1.70 6.91 31.84
C GLN A 487 -0.39 6.80 32.64
N ARG A 488 0.76 7.08 32.00
CA ARG A 488 2.12 6.90 32.56
C ARG A 488 3.04 8.10 32.25
N PRO A 489 2.68 9.33 32.64
CA PRO A 489 3.43 10.54 32.31
C PRO A 489 4.88 10.52 32.80
N GLU A 490 5.17 9.78 33.87
CA GLU A 490 6.50 9.71 34.49
C GLU A 490 7.54 8.94 33.65
N LEU A 491 7.13 8.23 32.61
CA LEU A 491 8.03 7.47 31.73
C LEU A 491 8.68 8.31 30.63
N PHE A 492 8.21 9.54 30.38
CA PHE A 492 8.54 10.29 29.17
C PHE A 492 8.99 11.72 29.46
N GLY A 493 10.05 12.16 28.78
CA GLY A 493 10.56 13.53 28.82
C GLY A 493 9.88 14.44 27.80
N ALA A 494 9.34 13.86 26.72
CA ALA A 494 8.55 14.59 25.71
C ALA A 494 7.52 13.68 25.04
N ALA A 495 6.38 14.25 24.65
CA ALA A 495 5.34 13.56 23.89
C ALA A 495 4.98 14.36 22.63
N LEU A 496 4.95 13.68 21.48
CA LEU A 496 4.75 14.27 20.15
C LEU A 496 3.57 13.60 19.42
N PRO A 497 2.32 13.83 19.86
CA PRO A 497 1.14 13.31 19.19
C PRO A 497 0.80 14.12 17.93
N ALA A 498 1.00 13.53 16.74
CA ALA A 498 0.67 14.18 15.48
C ALA A 498 -0.74 13.81 15.02
N VAL A 499 -1.58 14.80 14.69
CA VAL A 499 -2.94 14.63 14.11
C VAL A 499 -3.76 13.50 14.76
N GLY A 500 -3.70 13.40 16.09
CA GLY A 500 -4.22 12.26 16.84
C GLY A 500 -5.74 12.27 17.03
N VAL A 501 -6.33 11.08 17.06
CA VAL A 501 -7.75 10.89 17.43
C VAL A 501 -7.87 10.92 18.95
N MET A 502 -8.11 12.10 19.53
CA MET A 502 -8.01 12.31 20.99
C MET A 502 -9.34 12.23 21.74
N ASP A 503 -10.46 12.55 21.08
CA ASP A 503 -11.80 12.47 21.68
C ASP A 503 -12.49 11.17 21.26
N MET A 504 -12.15 10.08 21.94
CA MET A 504 -12.69 8.74 21.63
C MET A 504 -14.19 8.61 21.93
N LEU A 505 -14.81 9.55 22.64
CA LEU A 505 -16.26 9.55 22.87
C LEU A 505 -17.03 10.16 21.69
N ARG A 506 -16.36 10.96 20.86
CA ARG A 506 -17.02 11.76 19.81
C ARG A 506 -16.39 11.64 18.42
N PHE A 507 -15.26 10.94 18.26
CA PHE A 507 -14.56 10.82 16.97
C PHE A 507 -15.48 10.41 15.81
N HIS A 508 -16.33 9.39 16.03
CA HIS A 508 -17.36 8.90 15.09
C HIS A 508 -18.37 9.95 14.57
N ARG A 509 -18.39 11.17 15.12
CA ARG A 509 -19.24 12.28 14.66
C ARG A 509 -18.58 13.13 13.57
N PHE A 510 -17.34 12.83 13.17
CA PHE A 510 -16.56 13.63 12.23
C PHE A 510 -16.00 12.76 11.10
N THR A 511 -16.04 13.30 9.87
CA THR A 511 -15.43 12.73 8.65
C THR A 511 -15.62 11.21 8.46
N ILE A 512 -14.55 10.43 8.58
CA ILE A 512 -14.50 8.99 8.28
C ILE A 512 -14.55 8.10 9.54
N GLY A 513 -14.79 8.68 10.72
CA GLY A 513 -14.87 7.95 11.97
C GLY A 513 -13.62 8.14 12.80
#